data_AF-A0A7X7KME4-F1
#
_entry.id   AF-A0A7X7KME4-F1
#
_cell.length_a   1.000
_cell.length_b   1.000
_cell.length_c   1.000
_cell.angle_alpha   90.00
_cell.angle_beta   90.00
_cell.angle_gamma   90.00
#
_symmetry.space_group_name_H-M   'P 1'
#
loop_
_entity.id
_entity.type
_entity.pdbx_description
1 polymer ?
#
loop_
_entity_poly.entity_id
_entity_poly.type
_entity_poly.pdbx_seq_one_letter_code
_entity_poly.pdbx_strand_id
1 'polypeptide(L)'
;MKDFLTFRRMVSPIVIQVLFWGGVLLILAVGAGLIAEGATNPKDRTNLWLGIGVCVVGPLAWRIYCELTILFFRMNETLTAIRVRVDQWARDTGSQNESPVSLPSRDDERRWMPPGMR
;
A
#
# COMPACT_ATOMS: atom_id res chain seq x y z
N MET A 1 1.46 1.44 -22.06
CA MET A 1 0.59 0.63 -21.16
C MET A 1 1.12 0.46 -19.73
N LYS A 2 2.38 0.81 -19.42
CA LYS A 2 2.93 0.75 -18.05
C LYS A 2 2.52 1.94 -17.18
N ASP A 3 2.16 3.08 -17.77
CA ASP A 3 1.72 4.29 -17.05
C ASP A 3 0.36 4.15 -16.35
N PHE A 4 -0.50 3.22 -16.79
CA PHE A 4 -1.75 2.91 -16.10
C PHE A 4 -1.53 2.30 -14.71
N LEU A 5 -0.37 1.66 -14.47
CA LEU A 5 -0.05 1.04 -13.19
C LEU A 5 0.56 2.05 -12.20
N THR A 6 1.34 3.02 -12.69
CA THR A 6 1.94 4.07 -11.85
C THR A 6 0.92 5.12 -11.39
N PHE A 7 -0.14 5.37 -12.18
CA PHE A 7 -1.25 6.25 -11.79
C PHE A 7 -2.12 5.64 -10.67
N ARG A 8 -2.25 4.31 -10.66
CA ARG A 8 -3.08 3.59 -9.67
C ARG A 8 -2.56 3.73 -8.24
N ARG A 9 -1.25 3.89 -8.04
CA ARG A 9 -0.60 4.04 -6.72
C ARG A 9 -1.05 5.28 -5.94
N MET A 10 -1.47 6.34 -6.64
CA MET A 10 -2.08 7.53 -6.02
C MET A 10 -3.61 7.62 -6.21
N VAL A 11 -4.17 7.04 -7.27
CA VAL A 11 -5.63 7.03 -7.50
C VAL A 11 -6.36 6.00 -6.64
N SER A 12 -5.76 4.84 -6.38
CA SER A 12 -6.37 3.76 -5.59
C SER A 12 -6.84 4.22 -4.20
N PRO A 13 -6.06 4.99 -3.39
CA PRO A 13 -6.55 5.47 -2.10
C PRO A 13 -7.77 6.40 -2.22
N ILE A 14 -7.80 7.29 -3.21
CA ILE A 14 -8.93 8.22 -3.43
C ILE A 14 -10.19 7.46 -3.89
N VAL A 15 -10.04 6.52 -4.84
CA VAL A 15 -11.16 5.70 -5.33
C VAL A 15 -11.75 4.84 -4.23
N ILE A 16 -10.91 4.22 -3.38
CA ILE A 16 -11.38 3.42 -2.25
C ILE A 16 -12.09 4.30 -1.22
N GLN A 17 -11.65 5.54 -1.02
CA GLN A 17 -12.31 6.49 -0.10
C GLN A 17 -13.71 6.90 -0.57
N VAL A 18 -13.90 7.09 -1.88
CA VAL A 18 -15.23 7.34 -2.48
C VAL A 18 -16.13 6.10 -2.36
N LEU A 19 -15.60 4.91 -2.66
CA LEU A 19 -16.31 3.65 -2.47
C LEU A 19 -16.67 3.40 -1.00
N PHE A 20 -15.80 3.81 -0.07
CA PHE A 20 -16.05 3.68 1.36
C PHE A 20 -17.31 4.44 1.77
N TRP A 21 -17.38 5.73 1.43
CA TRP A 21 -18.56 6.56 1.73
C TRP A 21 -19.82 6.04 1.02
N GLY A 22 -19.70 5.60 -0.24
CA GLY A 22 -20.81 5.00 -0.97
C GLY A 22 -21.34 3.72 -0.31
N GLY A 23 -20.44 2.82 0.10
CA GLY A 23 -20.81 1.58 0.77
C GLY A 23 -21.39 1.79 2.17
N VAL A 24 -20.85 2.75 2.95
CA VAL A 24 -21.42 3.12 4.25
C VAL A 24 -22.83 3.69 4.09
N LEU A 25 -23.06 4.58 3.11
CA LEU A 25 -24.39 5.09 2.79
C LEU A 25 -25.36 3.98 2.39
N LEU A 26 -24.91 3.02 1.56
CA LEU A 26 -25.71 1.88 1.16
C LEU A 26 -26.09 1.00 2.36
N ILE A 27 -25.12 0.65 3.21
CA ILE A 27 -25.34 -0.19 4.39
C ILE A 27 -26.30 0.49 5.38
N LEU A 28 -26.14 1.80 5.59
CA LEU A 28 -27.07 2.57 6.43
C LEU A 28 -28.47 2.64 5.81
N ALA A 29 -28.59 2.82 4.50
CA ALA A 29 -29.88 2.83 3.82
C ALA A 29 -30.59 1.47 3.89
N VAL A 30 -29.86 0.38 3.67
CA VAL A 30 -30.39 -1.00 3.79
C VAL A 30 -30.78 -1.31 5.23
N GLY A 31 -29.93 -0.97 6.21
CA GLY A 31 -30.22 -1.18 7.62
C GLY A 31 -31.44 -0.37 8.09
N ALA A 32 -31.56 0.89 7.66
CA ALA A 32 -32.73 1.72 7.94
C ALA A 32 -34.01 1.15 7.30
N GLY A 33 -33.93 0.63 6.07
CA GLY A 33 -35.04 -0.04 5.40
C GLY A 33 -35.52 -1.28 6.18
N LEU A 34 -34.60 -2.15 6.58
CA LEU A 34 -34.92 -3.34 7.37
C LEU A 34 -35.57 -2.99 8.73
N ILE A 35 -35.12 -1.91 9.37
CA ILE A 35 -35.71 -1.42 10.63
C ILE A 35 -37.14 -0.89 10.38
N ALA A 36 -37.36 -0.13 9.30
CA ALA A 36 -38.68 0.40 8.95
C ALA A 36 -39.70 -0.71 8.65
N GLU A 37 -39.29 -1.75 7.93
CA GLU A 37 -40.14 -2.92 7.65
C GLU A 37 -40.43 -3.72 8.93
N GLY A 38 -39.41 -3.95 9.77
CA GLY A 38 -39.57 -4.67 11.04
C GLY A 38 -40.37 -3.90 12.11
N ALA A 39 -40.43 -2.57 12.01
CA ALA A 39 -41.23 -1.72 12.91
C ALA A 39 -42.71 -1.65 12.50
N THR A 40 -43.02 -1.77 11.20
CA THR A 40 -44.38 -1.67 10.68
C THR A 40 -45.13 -3.00 10.71
N ASN A 41 -44.42 -4.13 10.56
CA ASN A 41 -45.03 -5.46 10.54
C ASN A 41 -44.64 -6.30 11.78
N PRO A 42 -45.56 -6.62 12.69
CA PRO A 42 -45.25 -7.41 13.89
C PRO A 42 -44.79 -8.85 13.60
N LYS A 43 -45.11 -9.38 12.40
CA LYS A 43 -44.65 -10.71 11.94
C LYS A 43 -43.17 -10.73 11.56
N ASP A 44 -42.59 -9.57 11.26
CA ASP A 44 -41.22 -9.41 10.77
C ASP A 44 -40.28 -8.82 11.84
N ARG A 45 -40.58 -9.07 13.11
CA ARG A 45 -39.71 -8.68 14.23
C ARG A 45 -38.27 -9.17 14.07
N THR A 46 -38.06 -10.28 13.36
CA THR A 46 -36.73 -10.79 13.00
C THR A 46 -35.93 -9.79 12.17
N ASN A 47 -36.59 -9.07 11.25
CA ASN A 47 -35.95 -8.07 10.39
C ASN A 47 -35.51 -6.83 11.16
N LEU A 48 -36.21 -6.50 12.26
CA LEU A 48 -35.79 -5.42 13.17
C LEU A 48 -34.44 -5.74 13.85
N TRP A 49 -34.29 -6.95 14.39
CA TRP A 49 -33.04 -7.40 15.02
C TRP A 49 -31.91 -7.53 14.00
N LEU A 50 -32.23 -8.03 12.80
CA LEU A 50 -31.29 -8.08 11.68
C LEU A 50 -30.83 -6.70 11.23
N GLY A 51 -31.75 -5.74 11.09
CA GLY A 51 -31.44 -4.36 10.69
C GLY A 51 -30.53 -3.65 11.70
N ILE A 52 -30.76 -3.84 13.00
CA ILE A 52 -29.86 -3.33 14.06
C ILE A 52 -28.48 -3.99 13.95
N GLY A 53 -28.44 -5.32 13.77
CA GLY A 53 -27.19 -6.05 13.58
C GLY A 53 -26.41 -5.54 12.36
N VAL A 54 -27.08 -5.32 11.23
CA VAL A 54 -26.49 -4.80 9.98
C VAL A 54 -26.00 -3.36 10.15
N CYS A 55 -26.73 -2.50 10.86
CA CYS A 55 -26.31 -1.12 11.12
C CYS A 55 -25.04 -1.03 11.99
N VAL A 56 -24.80 -2.01 12.87
CA VAL A 56 -23.60 -2.02 13.74
C VAL A 56 -22.45 -2.80 13.11
N VAL A 57 -22.70 -4.03 12.67
CA VAL A 57 -21.69 -4.94 12.12
C VAL A 57 -21.34 -4.58 10.68
N GLY A 58 -22.30 -4.08 9.89
CA GLY A 58 -22.10 -3.74 8.49
C GLY A 58 -21.01 -2.68 8.28
N PRO A 59 -21.07 -1.50 8.92
CA PRO A 59 -20.04 -0.49 8.79
C PRO A 59 -18.68 -0.96 9.32
N LEU A 60 -18.67 -1.79 10.37
CA LEU A 60 -17.45 -2.35 10.95
C LEU A 60 -16.76 -3.33 9.97
N ALA A 61 -17.53 -4.27 9.40
CA ALA A 61 -17.05 -5.20 8.39
C ALA A 61 -16.58 -4.46 7.12
N TRP A 62 -17.31 -3.43 6.70
CA TRP A 62 -16.94 -2.61 5.55
C TRP A 62 -15.62 -1.86 5.77
N ARG A 63 -15.40 -1.31 6.98
CA ARG A 63 -14.11 -0.70 7.36
C ARG A 63 -12.95 -1.69 7.21
N ILE A 64 -13.11 -2.89 7.76
CA ILE A 64 -12.08 -3.94 7.69
C ILE A 64 -11.80 -4.31 6.22
N TYR A 65 -12.83 -4.44 5.40
CA TYR A 65 -12.68 -4.77 3.98
C TYR A 65 -11.95 -3.68 3.19
N CYS A 66 -12.29 -2.40 3.42
CA CYS A 66 -11.60 -1.27 2.81
C CYS A 66 -10.12 -1.19 3.25
N GLU A 67 -9.85 -1.45 4.53
CA GLU A 67 -8.49 -1.42 5.08
C GLU A 67 -7.63 -2.55 4.51
N LEU A 68 -8.16 -3.77 4.42
CA LEU A 68 -7.50 -4.91 3.74
C LEU A 68 -7.22 -4.62 2.27
N THR A 69 -8.16 -3.98 1.57
CA THR A 69 -7.98 -3.62 0.15
C THR A 69 -6.83 -2.62 -0.03
N ILE A 70 -6.80 -1.54 0.78
CA ILE A 70 -5.70 -0.55 0.75
C ILE A 70 -4.37 -1.20 1.14
N LEU A 71 -4.38 -2.05 2.17
CA LEU A 71 -3.20 -2.76 2.65
C LEU A 71 -2.60 -3.65 1.54
N PHE A 72 -3.43 -4.39 0.82
CA PHE A 72 -2.99 -5.24 -0.30
C PHE A 72 -2.30 -4.42 -1.40
N PHE A 73 -2.85 -3.25 -1.74
CA PHE A 73 -2.20 -2.33 -2.67
C PHE A 73 -0.86 -1.81 -2.13
N ARG A 74 -0.78 -1.40 -0.85
CA ARG A 74 0.48 -0.92 -0.22
C ARG A 74 1.57 -1.99 -0.14
N MET A 75 1.22 -3.26 0.08
CA MET A 75 2.22 -4.34 0.12
C MET A 75 2.89 -4.53 -1.25
N ASN A 76 2.10 -4.60 -2.32
CA ASN A 76 2.58 -4.79 -3.69
C ASN A 76 3.58 -3.70 -4.12
N GLU A 77 3.28 -2.50 -3.67
CA GLU A 77 4.04 -1.29 -3.84
C GLU A 77 5.40 -1.27 -3.12
N THR A 78 5.46 -1.86 -1.93
CA THR A 78 6.66 -1.94 -1.09
C THR A 78 7.62 -2.99 -1.65
N LEU A 79 7.09 -4.15 -2.08
CA LEU A 79 7.89 -5.20 -2.73
C LEU A 79 8.56 -4.70 -4.02
N THR A 80 7.84 -3.91 -4.82
CA THR A 80 8.40 -3.32 -6.06
C THR A 80 9.53 -2.34 -5.77
N ALA A 81 9.40 -1.53 -4.71
CA ALA A 81 10.45 -0.59 -4.30
C ALA A 81 11.74 -1.29 -3.83
N ILE A 82 11.60 -2.41 -3.12
CA ILE A 82 12.74 -3.22 -2.67
C ILE A 82 13.47 -3.84 -3.86
N ARG A 83 12.73 -4.41 -4.83
CA ARG A 83 13.33 -5.03 -6.02
C ARG A 83 14.17 -4.05 -6.83
N VAL A 84 13.71 -2.81 -7.00
CA VAL A 84 14.46 -1.77 -7.73
C VAL A 84 15.78 -1.43 -7.03
N ARG A 85 15.76 -1.28 -5.69
CA ARG A 85 16.97 -1.00 -4.91
C ARG A 85 17.98 -2.14 -4.96
N VAL A 86 17.50 -3.39 -4.93
CA VAL A 86 18.36 -4.58 -5.05
C VAL A 86 19.00 -4.68 -6.44
N ASP A 87 18.23 -4.39 -7.51
CA ASP A 87 18.77 -4.40 -8.88
C ASP A 87 19.82 -3.29 -9.09
N GLN A 88 19.60 -2.11 -8.51
CA GLN A 88 20.59 -1.01 -8.54
C GLN A 88 21.87 -1.39 -7.80
N TRP A 89 21.77 -1.92 -6.57
CA TRP A 89 22.93 -2.37 -5.81
C TRP A 89 23.71 -3.48 -6.54
N ALA A 90 23.02 -4.42 -7.20
CA ALA A 90 23.65 -5.45 -8.00
C ALA A 90 24.42 -4.88 -9.21
N ARG A 91 23.88 -3.84 -9.87
CA ARG A 91 24.57 -3.12 -10.96
C ARG A 91 25.76 -2.32 -10.46
N ASP A 92 25.63 -1.62 -9.33
CA ASP A 92 26.71 -0.83 -8.74
C ASP A 92 27.87 -1.74 -8.32
N THR A 93 27.54 -2.92 -7.78
CA THR A 93 28.54 -3.94 -7.40
C THR A 93 29.19 -4.57 -8.64
N GLY A 94 28.43 -4.79 -9.73
CA GLY A 94 28.97 -5.24 -11.01
C GLY A 94 29.89 -4.20 -11.66
N SER A 95 29.50 -2.92 -11.64
CA SER A 95 30.28 -1.81 -12.20
C SER A 95 31.57 -1.55 -11.43
N GLN A 96 31.55 -1.63 -10.09
CA GLN A 96 32.76 -1.54 -9.26
C GLN A 96 33.78 -2.64 -9.59
N ASN A 97 33.30 -3.82 -9.99
CA ASN A 97 34.15 -4.95 -10.37
C ASN A 97 34.76 -4.81 -11.79
N GLU A 98 34.20 -3.94 -12.64
CA GLU A 98 34.71 -3.67 -14.00
C GLU A 98 35.72 -2.51 -14.04
N SER A 99 35.67 -1.60 -13.08
CA SER A 99 36.77 -0.65 -12.86
C SER A 99 38.01 -1.44 -12.44
N PRO A 100 39.14 -1.39 -13.19
CA PRO A 100 40.38 -1.87 -12.64
C PRO A 100 40.58 -1.06 -11.37
N VAL A 101 40.64 -1.72 -10.21
CA VAL A 101 41.11 -1.11 -8.97
C VAL A 101 42.38 -0.38 -9.38
N SER A 102 42.29 0.95 -9.50
CA SER A 102 43.43 1.76 -9.87
C SER A 102 44.32 1.66 -8.66
N LEU A 103 45.31 0.75 -8.76
CA LEU A 103 46.42 0.72 -7.83
C LEU A 103 46.88 2.17 -7.71
N PRO A 104 47.00 2.70 -6.48
CA PRO A 104 47.42 4.09 -6.30
C PRO A 104 48.63 4.33 -7.18
N SER A 105 48.55 5.39 -8.01
CA SER A 105 49.64 5.67 -8.94
C SER A 105 50.91 5.83 -8.10
N ARG A 106 52.06 5.43 -8.64
CA ARG A 106 53.34 5.44 -7.89
C ARG A 106 53.69 6.82 -7.32
N ASP A 107 53.03 7.87 -7.81
CA ASP A 107 53.07 9.25 -7.32
C ASP A 107 52.25 9.48 -6.05
N ASP A 108 51.12 8.80 -5.89
CA ASP A 108 50.27 8.82 -4.70
C ASP A 108 50.94 8.09 -3.53
N GLU A 109 51.68 7.01 -3.79
CA GLU A 109 52.49 6.33 -2.76
C GLU A 109 53.60 7.23 -2.21
N ARG A 110 54.24 8.04 -3.08
CA ARG A 110 55.24 9.04 -2.67
C ARG A 110 54.68 10.19 -1.83
N ARG A 111 53.36 10.40 -1.83
CA ARG A 111 52.69 11.40 -1.01
C ARG A 111 52.69 11.05 0.47
N TRP A 112 52.72 9.76 0.78
CA TRP A 112 52.67 9.24 2.15
C TRP A 112 54.05 8.80 2.67
N MET A 113 55.12 8.95 1.89
CA MET A 113 56.47 8.60 2.31
C MET A 113 57.07 9.67 3.23
N PRO A 114 57.64 9.28 4.39
CA PRO A 114 58.31 10.22 5.28
C PRO A 114 59.53 10.84 4.59
N PRO A 115 59.86 12.10 4.91
CA PRO A 115 60.96 12.82 4.28
C PRO A 115 62.30 12.13 4.58
N GLY A 116 62.86 11.44 3.58
CA GLY A 116 64.13 10.70 3.71
C GLY A 116 64.23 9.45 2.83
N MET A 117 63.12 8.94 2.29
CA MET A 117 63.08 7.83 1.31
C MET A 117 62.48 8.32 -0.02
N ARG A 118 63.18 9.17 -0.76
CA ARG A 118 62.83 9.55 -2.14
C ARG A 118 63.83 9.00 -3.14
#